data_AF-A0A9E5U4U8-F1
#
_entry.id   AF-A0A9E5U4U8-F1
#
_cell.length_a   1.000
_cell.length_b   1.000
_cell.length_c   1.000
_cell.angle_alpha   90.00
_cell.angle_beta   90.00
_cell.angle_gamma   90.00
#
_symmetry.space_group_name_H-M   'P 1'
#
loop_
_entity.id
_entity.type
_entity.pdbx_description
1 polymer ?
#
loop_
_entity_poly.entity_id
_entity_poly.type
_entity_poly.pdbx_seq_one_letter_code
_entity_poly.pdbx_strand_id
1 'polypeptide(L)'
;MLWLLFVLAVLAWVVARQTSAVVTAGEVEQLRNRRSYLEAERAELLRRIRKAASRAVLVPRAESLGLRLPVDSEIVILQAPAKEGR
;
A
#
# COMPACT_ATOMS: atom_id res chain seq x y z
N MET A 1 27.49 42.82 27.46
CA MET A 1 26.29 42.66 26.60
C MET A 1 26.54 41.73 25.42
N LEU A 2 27.57 41.96 24.60
CA LEU A 2 27.93 41.08 23.47
C LEU A 2 28.12 39.59 23.83
N TRP A 3 28.77 39.31 24.96
CA TRP A 3 28.97 37.94 25.44
C TRP A 3 27.66 37.19 25.71
N LEU A 4 26.70 37.87 26.33
CA LEU A 4 25.37 37.31 26.62
C LEU A 4 24.62 36.97 25.33
N LEU A 5 24.66 37.86 24.34
CA LEU A 5 24.05 37.62 23.03
C LEU A 5 24.70 36.45 22.30
N PHE A 6 26.03 36.30 22.40
CA PHE A 6 26.76 35.18 21.81
C PHE A 6 26.33 33.84 22.40
N VAL A 7 26.29 33.74 23.74
CA VAL A 7 25.84 32.52 24.43
C VAL A 7 24.38 32.20 24.09
N LEU A 8 23.52 33.21 24.02
CA LEU A 8 22.11 33.05 23.69
C LEU A 8 21.91 32.59 22.25
N ALA A 9 22.72 33.10 21.31
CA ALA A 9 22.70 32.67 19.91
C ALA A 9 23.16 31.21 19.74
N VAL A 10 24.22 30.79 20.44
CA VAL A 10 24.69 29.40 20.42
C VAL A 10 23.65 28.45 20.99
N LEU A 11 23.02 28.81 22.12
CA LEU A 11 21.95 28.01 22.72
C LEU A 11 20.73 27.91 21.81
N ALA A 12 20.28 29.02 21.22
CA ALA A 12 19.18 29.03 20.28
C ALA A 12 19.47 28.15 19.06
N TRP A 13 20.70 28.18 18.54
CA TRP A 13 21.13 27.34 17.43
C TRP A 13 21.11 25.85 17.78
N VAL A 14 21.62 25.47 18.95
CA VAL A 14 21.62 24.08 19.43
C VAL A 14 20.19 23.57 19.59
N VAL A 15 19.32 24.36 20.23
CA VAL A 15 17.90 24.00 20.40
C VAL A 15 17.20 23.89 19.04
N ALA A 16 17.42 24.84 18.13
CA ALA A 16 16.84 24.78 16.78
C ALA A 16 17.29 23.52 16.02
N ARG A 17 18.57 23.14 16.14
CA ARG A 17 19.13 21.92 15.52
C ARG A 17 18.59 20.64 16.16
N GLN A 18 18.38 20.63 17.47
CA GLN A 18 17.78 19.48 18.17
C GLN A 18 16.32 19.31 17.77
N THR A 19 15.57 20.41 17.69
CA THR A 19 14.17 20.40 17.26
C THR A 19 14.03 19.94 15.81
N SER A 20 14.92 20.38 14.89
CA SER A 20 14.86 19.93 13.49
C SER A 20 15.11 18.42 13.35
N ALA A 21 16.04 17.85 14.13
CA ALA A 21 16.27 16.41 14.14
C ALA A 21 15.04 15.61 14.61
N VAL A 22 14.30 16.12 15.60
CA VAL A 22 13.07 15.47 16.11
C VAL A 22 11.92 15.60 15.12
N VAL A 23 11.76 16.76 14.46
CA VAL A 23 10.72 16.97 13.45
C VAL A 23 10.91 16.04 12.26
N THR A 24 12.14 15.96 11.72
CA THR A 24 12.44 15.07 10.59
C THR A 24 12.24 13.59 10.96
N ALA A 25 12.60 13.18 12.19
CA ALA A 25 12.32 11.83 12.66
C ALA A 25 10.80 11.54 12.72
N GLY A 26 10.01 12.52 13.16
CA GLY A 26 8.54 12.43 13.17
C GLY A 26 7.92 12.32 11.78
N GLU A 27 8.43 13.06 10.79
CA GLU A 27 7.96 13.00 9.40
C GLU A 27 8.24 11.64 8.76
N VAL A 28 9.43 11.08 8.99
CA VAL A 28 9.79 9.74 8.49
C VAL A 28 8.88 8.67 9.09
N GLU A 29 8.57 8.77 10.37
CA GLU A 29 7.68 7.83 11.05
C GLU A 29 6.23 7.94 10.55
N GLN A 30 5.74 9.16 10.30
CA GLN A 30 4.43 9.38 9.69
C GLN A 30 4.33 8.76 8.29
N LEU A 31 5.37 8.94 7.46
CA LEU A 31 5.42 8.35 6.12
C LEU A 31 5.45 6.83 6.16
N ARG A 32 6.21 6.24 7.09
CA ARG A 32 6.23 4.77 7.31
C ARG A 32 4.87 4.24 7.71
N ASN A 33 4.21 4.88 8.68
CA ASN A 33 2.88 4.51 9.12
C ASN A 33 1.85 4.62 7.99
N ARG A 34 1.92 5.69 7.18
CA ARG A 34 1.04 5.84 6.02
C ARG A 34 1.26 4.74 4.98
N ARG A 35 2.52 4.38 4.73
CA ARG A 35 2.87 3.28 3.82
C ARG A 35 2.34 1.95 4.33
N SER A 36 2.57 1.60 5.58
CA SER A 36 2.10 0.34 6.17
C SER A 36 0.58 0.24 6.15
N TYR A 37 -0.13 1.34 6.40
CA TYR A 37 -1.59 1.38 6.27
C TYR A 37 -2.04 1.07 4.84
N LEU A 38 -1.45 1.71 3.84
CA LEU A 38 -1.80 1.50 2.42
C LEU A 38 -1.44 0.08 1.94
N GLU A 39 -0.32 -0.48 2.41
CA GLU A 39 0.06 -1.86 2.10
C GLU A 39 -0.93 -2.88 2.69
N ALA A 40 -1.39 -2.65 3.92
CA ALA A 40 -2.43 -3.47 4.55
C ALA A 40 -3.77 -3.37 3.80
N GLU A 41 -4.20 -2.16 3.43
CA GLU A 41 -5.42 -1.92 2.66
C GLU A 41 -5.36 -2.62 1.29
N ARG A 42 -4.23 -2.51 0.60
CA ARG A 42 -3.98 -3.20 -0.67
C ARG A 42 -4.08 -4.73 -0.50
N ALA A 43 -3.48 -5.28 0.55
CA ALA A 43 -3.51 -6.72 0.81
C ALA A 43 -4.95 -7.23 1.05
N GLU A 44 -5.74 -6.47 1.81
CA GLU A 44 -7.15 -6.78 2.06
C GLU A 44 -8.00 -6.70 0.78
N LEU A 45 -7.81 -5.66 -0.04
CA LEU A 45 -8.49 -5.55 -1.33
C LEU A 45 -8.15 -6.71 -2.26
N LEU A 46 -6.87 -7.10 -2.36
CA LEU A 46 -6.44 -8.25 -3.15
C LEU A 46 -7.02 -9.57 -2.61
N ARG A 47 -7.17 -9.71 -1.30
CA ARG A 47 -7.83 -10.86 -0.69
C ARG A 47 -9.31 -10.92 -1.07
N ARG A 48 -10.01 -9.77 -1.04
CA ARG A 48 -11.42 -9.66 -1.45
C ARG A 48 -11.62 -10.01 -2.91
N ILE A 49 -10.77 -9.49 -3.80
CA ILE A 49 -10.80 -9.82 -5.23
C ILE A 49 -10.62 -11.32 -5.43
N ARG A 50 -9.61 -11.94 -4.80
CA ARG A 50 -9.38 -13.38 -4.90
C ARG A 50 -10.57 -14.20 -4.39
N LYS A 51 -11.20 -13.80 -3.28
CA LYS A 51 -12.38 -14.47 -2.75
C LYS A 51 -13.57 -14.34 -3.71
N ALA A 52 -13.82 -13.15 -4.24
CA ALA A 52 -14.90 -12.89 -5.19
C ALA A 52 -14.69 -13.60 -6.54
N ALA A 53 -13.46 -13.67 -7.02
CA ALA A 53 -13.08 -14.38 -8.24
C ALA A 53 -12.94 -15.91 -8.05
N SER A 54 -13.07 -16.40 -6.82
CA SER A 54 -12.92 -17.83 -6.55
C SER A 54 -14.06 -18.63 -7.20
N ARG A 55 -13.73 -19.79 -7.77
CA ARG A 55 -14.74 -20.71 -8.33
C ARG A 55 -15.80 -21.10 -7.30
N ALA A 56 -15.44 -21.22 -6.03
CA ALA A 56 -16.38 -21.51 -4.96
C ALA A 56 -17.50 -20.47 -4.81
N VAL A 57 -17.26 -19.21 -5.18
CA VAL A 57 -18.28 -18.14 -5.18
C VAL A 57 -18.94 -18.01 -6.55
N LEU A 58 -18.16 -18.12 -7.63
CA LEU A 58 -18.67 -17.91 -8.99
C LEU A 58 -19.52 -19.06 -9.52
N VAL A 59 -19.18 -20.32 -9.23
CA VAL A 59 -19.90 -21.50 -9.75
C VAL A 59 -21.34 -21.56 -9.22
N PRO A 60 -21.60 -21.47 -7.90
CA PRO A 60 -22.98 -21.48 -7.40
C PRO A 60 -23.81 -20.30 -7.93
N ARG A 61 -23.17 -19.14 -8.14
CA ARG A 61 -23.84 -17.96 -8.69
C ARG A 61 -24.19 -18.15 -10.16
N ALA A 62 -23.29 -18.73 -10.95
CA ALA A 62 -23.54 -19.06 -12.35
C ALA A 62 -24.67 -20.10 -12.50
N GLU A 63 -24.64 -21.14 -11.67
CA GLU A 63 -25.70 -22.17 -11.63
C GLU A 63 -27.07 -21.56 -11.28
N SER A 64 -27.12 -20.63 -10.32
CA SER A 64 -28.37 -19.93 -9.97
C SER A 64 -28.95 -19.08 -11.10
N LEU A 65 -28.13 -18.73 -12.10
CA LEU A 65 -28.52 -18.01 -13.32
C LEU A 65 -28.82 -18.97 -14.49
N GLY A 66 -28.83 -20.29 -14.25
CA GLY A 66 -29.06 -21.30 -15.28
C GLY A 66 -27.86 -21.58 -16.18
N LEU A 67 -26.66 -21.08 -15.83
CA LEU A 67 -25.43 -21.34 -16.57
C LEU A 67 -24.83 -22.67 -16.13
N ARG A 68 -24.42 -23.50 -17.09
CA ARG A 68 -23.73 -24.77 -16.85
C ARG A 68 -22.23 -24.63 -17.05
N LEU A 69 -21.44 -25.51 -16.42
CA LEU A 69 -20.01 -25.61 -16.75
C LEU A 69 -19.85 -26.11 -18.20
N PRO A 70 -18.96 -25.49 -18.99
CA PRO A 70 -18.59 -26.01 -20.30
C PRO A 70 -17.86 -27.35 -20.15
N VAL A 71 -18.07 -28.23 -21.11
CA VAL A 71 -17.30 -29.48 -21.23
C VAL A 71 -15.93 -29.20 -21.84
N ASP A 72 -14.94 -30.08 -21.64
CA ASP A 72 -13.55 -29.84 -22.07
C ASP A 72 -13.42 -29.48 -23.57
N SER A 73 -14.31 -29.99 -24.42
CA SER A 73 -14.37 -29.70 -25.85
C SER A 73 -14.84 -28.28 -26.21
N GLU A 74 -15.44 -27.55 -25.25
CA GLU A 74 -15.94 -26.17 -25.42
C GLU A 74 -14.94 -25.12 -24.88
N ILE A 75 -13.79 -25.53 -24.32
CA ILE A 75 -12.80 -24.63 -23.72
C ILE A 75 -11.74 -24.23 -24.75
N VAL A 76 -11.66 -22.93 -25.08
CA VAL A 76 -10.60 -22.37 -25.93
C VAL A 76 -9.62 -21.57 -25.07
N ILE A 77 -8.36 -22.02 -24.98
CA ILE A 77 -7.31 -21.32 -24.24
C ILE A 77 -6.73 -20.22 -25.13
N LEU A 78 -7.03 -18.96 -24.79
CA LEU A 78 -6.42 -17.81 -25.43
C LEU A 78 -5.03 -17.58 -24.86
N GLN A 79 -4.02 -17.47 -25.74
CA GLN A 79 -2.67 -17.09 -25.32
C GLN A 79 -2.65 -15.61 -24.97
N ALA A 80 -2.29 -15.29 -23.72
CA ALA A 80 -2.12 -13.90 -23.31
C ALA A 80 -0.79 -13.36 -23.87
N PRO A 81 -0.75 -12.12 -24.39
CA PRO A 81 0.50 -11.50 -24.80
C PRO A 81 1.45 -11.40 -23.60
N ALA A 82 2.72 -11.78 -23.80
CA ALA A 82 3.75 -11.62 -22.80
C ALA A 82 3.78 -10.15 -22.36
N LYS A 83 3.64 -9.91 -21.06
CA LYS A 83 3.65 -8.56 -20.50
C LYS A 83 5.07 -8.01 -20.66
N GLU A 84 5.31 -7.25 -21.73
CA GLU A 84 6.59 -6.60 -21.98
C GLU A 84 6.90 -5.67 -20.81
N GLY A 85 8.07 -5.89 -20.20
CA GLY A 85 8.44 -5.38 -18.89
C GLY A 85 8.41 -3.85 -18.81
N ARG A 86 7.95 -3.36 -17.66
CA ARG A 86 8.29 -2.05 -17.12
C ARG A 86 8.64 -2.21 -15.66
#